data_AF-A0A2V9LPU7-F1
#
_entry.id   AF-A0A2V9LPU7-F1
#
_cell.length_a   1.000
_cell.length_b   1.000
_cell.length_c   1.000
_cell.angle_alpha   90.00
_cell.angle_beta   90.00
_cell.angle_gamma   90.00
#
_symmetry.space_group_name_H-M   'P 1'
#
loop_
_entity.id
_entity.type
_entity.pdbx_description
1 polymer ?
#
loop_
_entity_poly.entity_id
_entity_poly.type
_entity_poly.pdbx_seq_one_letter_code
_entity_poly.pdbx_strand_id
1 'polypeptide(L)'
;VRNLVRNYENPRLTLADYAYLLRVQPLELWCAGELFKSPSLEWKRLFEQSGEARKAGSGWLFETRNRKAQDLRLRIRIERDAFVRMTPYWKRLGFPFEDLVPSLGTAIGSSSDRPAALAELIGIIVNDGLRMPTVRLEELRFGSGTPYHTVLEPEPAPGLRVMEGAVARAVREVLTGVVEKGTARRLAGAFANPNGTPITAGGKTGSGDNRFQTVSRGGQIVSSRVLNRTATFVFYIGDRYFGVITAFVPGQQAEEYEFTSALPVAILRLLGPSISARFSTPRLQPQIVG
;
A
#
# COMPACT_ATOMS: atom_id res chain seq x y z
N VAL A 1 -41.31 -6.97 -32.65
CA VAL A 1 -41.32 -8.03 -31.63
C VAL A 1 -41.30 -9.44 -32.23
N ARG A 2 -42.25 -9.84 -33.11
CA ARG A 2 -42.25 -11.18 -33.73
C ARG A 2 -40.97 -11.56 -34.51
N ASN A 3 -40.35 -10.63 -35.24
CA ASN A 3 -39.07 -10.87 -35.92
C ASN A 3 -37.87 -11.00 -34.97
N LEU A 4 -37.93 -10.36 -33.79
CA LEU A 4 -36.92 -10.54 -32.74
C LEU A 4 -37.11 -11.93 -32.12
N VAL A 5 -38.32 -12.28 -31.67
CA VAL A 5 -38.62 -13.61 -31.12
C VAL A 5 -38.22 -14.73 -32.09
N ARG A 6 -38.53 -14.62 -33.39
CA ARG A 6 -38.12 -15.62 -34.40
C ARG A 6 -36.60 -15.72 -34.61
N ASN A 7 -35.86 -14.63 -34.40
CA ASN A 7 -34.40 -14.63 -34.51
C ASN A 7 -33.73 -15.11 -33.21
N TYR A 8 -34.37 -14.93 -32.05
CA TYR A 8 -33.91 -15.33 -30.71
C TYR A 8 -34.51 -16.67 -30.22
N GLU A 9 -35.40 -17.30 -30.99
CA GLU A 9 -35.84 -18.70 -30.85
C GLU A 9 -35.24 -19.57 -31.97
N ASN A 10 -34.07 -19.17 -32.47
CA ASN A 10 -33.38 -19.92 -33.50
C ASN A 10 -32.67 -21.12 -32.83
N PRO A 11 -33.02 -22.38 -33.17
CA PRO A 11 -32.39 -23.58 -32.58
C PRO A 11 -30.89 -23.70 -32.93
N ARG A 12 -30.35 -22.82 -33.77
CA ARG A 12 -28.93 -22.76 -34.10
C ARG A 12 -28.10 -21.86 -33.18
N LEU A 13 -28.72 -21.01 -32.36
CA LEU A 13 -27.98 -20.13 -31.45
C LEU A 13 -27.59 -20.89 -30.18
N THR A 14 -26.30 -20.86 -29.87
CA THR A 14 -25.74 -21.44 -28.66
C THR A 14 -25.84 -20.48 -27.48
N LEU A 15 -25.58 -20.97 -26.26
CA LEU A 15 -25.47 -20.14 -25.06
C LEU A 15 -24.46 -18.99 -25.24
N ALA A 16 -23.35 -19.24 -25.94
CA ALA A 16 -22.34 -18.23 -26.22
C ALA A 16 -22.86 -17.14 -27.16
N ASP A 17 -23.68 -17.50 -28.16
CA ASP A 17 -24.26 -16.55 -29.09
C ASP A 17 -25.27 -15.62 -28.39
N TYR A 18 -26.15 -16.18 -27.55
CA TYR A 18 -27.07 -15.38 -26.76
C TYR A 18 -26.33 -14.44 -25.79
N ALA A 19 -25.28 -14.94 -25.14
CA ALA A 19 -24.48 -14.14 -24.23
C ALA A 19 -23.75 -12.99 -24.96
N TYR A 20 -23.23 -13.25 -26.18
CA TYR A 20 -22.63 -12.22 -27.03
C TYR A 20 -23.64 -11.13 -27.42
N LEU A 21 -24.84 -11.52 -27.86
CA LEU A 21 -25.91 -10.58 -28.22
C LEU A 21 -26.34 -9.71 -27.03
N LEU A 22 -26.40 -10.30 -25.84
CA LEU A 22 -26.77 -9.62 -24.60
C LEU A 22 -25.60 -8.90 -23.92
N ARG A 23 -24.38 -9.03 -24.44
CA ARG A 23 -23.13 -8.48 -23.88
C ARG A 23 -22.88 -8.89 -22.42
N VAL A 24 -23.24 -10.12 -22.08
CA VAL A 24 -23.01 -10.76 -20.77
C VAL A 24 -22.13 -11.99 -20.91
N GLN A 25 -21.64 -12.55 -19.81
CA GLN A 25 -20.81 -13.76 -19.86
C GLN A 25 -21.69 -15.02 -20.01
N PRO A 26 -21.31 -16.07 -20.78
CA PRO A 26 -22.16 -17.25 -20.98
C PRO A 26 -22.59 -17.95 -19.69
N LEU A 27 -21.69 -18.06 -18.71
CA LEU A 27 -22.02 -18.65 -17.40
C LEU A 27 -23.00 -17.77 -16.61
N GLU A 28 -22.84 -16.45 -16.67
CA GLU A 28 -23.77 -15.50 -16.03
C GLU A 28 -25.19 -15.63 -16.62
N LEU A 29 -25.30 -15.65 -17.94
CA LEU A 29 -26.59 -15.83 -18.63
C LEU A 29 -27.25 -17.16 -18.26
N TRP A 30 -26.46 -18.24 -18.21
CA TRP A 30 -26.95 -19.55 -17.82
C TRP A 30 -27.41 -19.57 -16.35
N CYS A 31 -26.61 -19.04 -15.43
CA CYS A 31 -26.98 -18.95 -14.01
C CYS A 31 -28.26 -18.14 -13.80
N ALA A 32 -28.39 -17.00 -14.48
CA ALA A 32 -29.60 -16.17 -14.42
C ALA A 32 -30.82 -16.93 -14.94
N GLY A 33 -30.67 -17.69 -16.03
CA GLY A 33 -31.74 -18.54 -16.57
C GLY A 33 -32.17 -19.65 -15.62
N GLU A 34 -31.23 -20.32 -14.95
CA GLU A 34 -31.55 -21.39 -13.99
C GLU A 34 -32.19 -20.84 -12.71
N LEU A 35 -31.69 -19.72 -12.19
CA LEU A 35 -32.30 -19.05 -11.03
C LEU A 35 -33.68 -18.45 -11.35
N PHE A 36 -33.91 -18.02 -12.59
CA PHE A 36 -35.25 -17.58 -13.01
C PHE A 36 -36.26 -18.73 -13.01
N LYS A 37 -35.85 -19.92 -13.49
CA LYS A 37 -36.71 -21.12 -13.47
C LYS A 37 -36.92 -21.68 -12.06
N SER A 38 -35.88 -21.60 -11.23
CA SER A 38 -35.86 -22.15 -9.88
C SER A 38 -35.22 -21.16 -8.89
N PRO A 39 -35.99 -20.21 -8.36
CA PRO A 39 -35.46 -19.16 -7.47
C PRO A 39 -34.86 -19.69 -6.17
N SER A 40 -35.30 -20.87 -5.71
CA SER A 40 -34.81 -21.53 -4.50
C SER A 40 -33.68 -22.55 -4.76
N LEU A 41 -33.04 -22.51 -5.93
CA LEU A 41 -31.97 -23.44 -6.28
C LEU A 41 -30.74 -23.22 -5.41
N GLU A 42 -30.31 -24.28 -4.72
CA GLU A 42 -29.11 -24.25 -3.87
C GLU A 42 -27.83 -24.08 -4.70
N TRP A 43 -26.89 -23.28 -4.20
CA TRP A 43 -25.61 -22.98 -4.87
C TRP A 43 -24.85 -24.24 -5.30
N LYS A 44 -24.79 -25.27 -4.45
CA LYS A 44 -24.08 -26.52 -4.75
C LYS A 44 -24.63 -27.19 -6.00
N ARG A 45 -25.96 -27.27 -6.12
CA ARG A 45 -26.65 -27.87 -7.26
C ARG A 45 -26.50 -27.04 -8.52
N LEU A 46 -26.60 -25.71 -8.42
CA LEU A 46 -26.32 -24.79 -9.52
C LEU A 46 -24.89 -24.99 -10.06
N PHE A 47 -23.91 -25.09 -9.16
CA PHE A 47 -22.51 -25.32 -9.54
C PHE A 47 -22.29 -26.66 -10.25
N GLU A 48 -22.86 -27.75 -9.72
CA GLU A 48 -22.80 -29.08 -10.33
C GLU A 48 -23.40 -29.08 -11.75
N GLN A 49 -24.54 -28.42 -11.94
CA GLN A 49 -25.24 -28.33 -13.23
C GLN A 49 -24.54 -27.41 -14.25
N SER A 50 -23.72 -26.45 -13.77
CA SER A 50 -23.07 -25.45 -14.63
C SER A 50 -21.95 -25.97 -15.53
N GLY A 51 -21.65 -27.28 -15.53
CA GLY A 51 -20.48 -27.86 -16.21
C GLY A 51 -20.33 -27.45 -17.68
N GLU A 52 -21.39 -27.59 -18.48
CA GLU A 52 -21.37 -27.21 -19.90
C GLU A 52 -21.36 -25.69 -20.10
N ALA A 53 -22.07 -24.93 -19.26
CA ALA A 53 -22.05 -23.47 -19.31
C ALA A 53 -20.65 -22.89 -18.99
N ARG A 54 -19.94 -23.52 -18.03
CA ARG A 54 -18.54 -23.20 -17.71
C ARG A 54 -17.62 -23.51 -18.89
N LYS A 55 -17.77 -24.68 -19.53
CA LYS A 55 -16.99 -25.02 -20.74
C LYS A 55 -17.24 -24.03 -21.87
N ALA A 56 -18.51 -23.70 -22.16
CA ALA A 56 -18.88 -22.71 -23.17
C ALA A 56 -18.30 -21.31 -22.84
N GLY A 57 -18.39 -20.89 -21.58
CA GLY A 57 -17.81 -19.63 -21.10
C GLY A 57 -16.29 -19.58 -21.13
N SER A 58 -15.62 -20.74 -21.06
CA SER A 58 -14.17 -20.90 -21.10
C SER A 58 -13.64 -21.28 -22.49
N GLY A 59 -14.48 -21.51 -23.50
CA GLY A 59 -14.06 -21.96 -24.83
C GLY A 59 -13.02 -21.03 -25.47
N TRP A 60 -13.13 -19.72 -25.24
CA TRP A 60 -12.15 -18.72 -25.70
C TRP A 60 -10.72 -18.93 -25.18
N LEU A 61 -10.52 -19.71 -24.11
CA LEU A 61 -9.20 -20.08 -23.58
C LEU A 61 -8.50 -21.14 -24.45
N PHE A 62 -9.27 -22.03 -25.05
CA PHE A 62 -8.75 -23.17 -25.82
C PHE A 62 -8.82 -22.91 -27.33
N GLU A 63 -9.82 -22.15 -27.77
CA GLU A 63 -10.09 -21.85 -29.17
C GLU A 63 -9.84 -20.36 -29.45
N THR A 64 -8.58 -19.98 -29.67
CA THR A 64 -8.24 -18.59 -30.04
C THR A 64 -7.50 -18.52 -31.37
N ARG A 65 -7.92 -17.60 -32.22
CA ARG A 65 -7.17 -17.19 -33.43
C ARG A 65 -6.05 -16.19 -33.11
N ASN A 66 -6.07 -15.58 -31.92
CA ASN A 66 -5.09 -14.55 -31.52
C ASN A 66 -4.47 -14.90 -30.16
N ARG A 67 -3.54 -15.85 -30.18
CA ARG A 67 -2.85 -16.37 -29.00
C ARG A 67 -2.13 -15.27 -28.22
N LYS A 68 -1.46 -14.33 -28.91
CA LYS A 68 -0.74 -13.21 -28.29
C LYS A 68 -1.67 -12.32 -27.45
N ALA A 69 -2.85 -11.96 -27.96
CA ALA A 69 -3.81 -11.15 -27.23
C ALA A 69 -4.42 -11.91 -26.03
N GLN A 70 -4.66 -13.22 -26.18
CA GLN A 70 -5.11 -14.08 -25.09
C GLN A 70 -4.07 -14.17 -23.97
N ASP A 71 -2.82 -14.50 -24.30
CA ASP A 71 -1.72 -14.63 -23.34
C ASP A 71 -1.50 -13.33 -22.57
N LEU A 72 -1.60 -12.18 -23.24
CA LEU A 72 -1.51 -10.87 -22.59
C LEU A 72 -2.63 -10.66 -21.55
N ARG A 73 -3.88 -10.97 -21.90
CA ARG A 73 -5.02 -10.84 -20.97
C ARG A 73 -4.88 -11.79 -19.78
N LEU A 74 -4.42 -13.02 -20.01
CA LEU A 74 -4.14 -13.99 -18.96
C LEU A 74 -3.05 -13.47 -18.01
N ARG A 75 -1.93 -12.97 -18.54
CA ARG A 75 -0.86 -12.39 -17.72
C ARG A 75 -1.34 -11.21 -16.88
N ILE A 76 -2.09 -10.28 -17.47
CA ILE A 76 -2.69 -9.15 -16.74
C ILE A 76 -3.60 -9.64 -15.61
N ARG A 77 -4.40 -10.69 -15.86
CA ARG A 77 -5.28 -11.25 -14.83
C ARG A 77 -4.50 -11.92 -13.71
N ILE A 78 -3.51 -12.74 -14.04
CA ILE A 78 -2.64 -13.40 -13.07
C ILE A 78 -1.90 -12.36 -12.23
N GLU A 79 -1.38 -11.30 -12.84
CA GLU A 79 -0.73 -10.18 -12.14
C GLU A 79 -1.70 -9.53 -11.16
N ARG A 80 -2.91 -9.15 -11.60
CA ARG A 80 -3.95 -8.62 -10.70
C ARG A 80 -4.23 -9.54 -9.52
N ASP A 81 -4.44 -10.83 -9.78
CA ASP A 81 -4.75 -11.81 -8.73
C ASP A 81 -3.58 -11.96 -7.73
N ALA A 82 -2.32 -11.85 -8.19
CA ALA A 82 -1.15 -11.86 -7.32
C ALA A 82 -1.10 -10.62 -6.39
N PHE A 83 -1.36 -9.43 -6.92
CA PHE A 83 -1.38 -8.20 -6.12
C PHE A 83 -2.56 -8.16 -5.12
N VAL A 84 -3.71 -8.72 -5.48
CA VAL A 84 -4.83 -8.93 -4.54
C VAL A 84 -4.39 -9.81 -3.37
N ARG A 85 -3.66 -10.91 -3.63
CA ARG A 85 -3.12 -11.78 -2.56
C ARG A 85 -2.10 -11.07 -1.67
N MET A 86 -1.33 -10.12 -2.20
CA MET A 86 -0.32 -9.37 -1.43
C MET A 86 -0.93 -8.24 -0.58
N THR A 87 -2.05 -7.67 -1.01
CA THR A 87 -2.66 -6.47 -0.41
C THR A 87 -2.94 -6.60 1.10
N PRO A 88 -3.51 -7.70 1.62
CA PRO A 88 -3.75 -7.86 3.06
C PRO A 88 -2.49 -7.75 3.92
N TYR A 89 -1.35 -8.23 3.43
CA TYR A 89 -0.07 -8.14 4.15
C TYR A 89 0.40 -6.71 4.30
N TRP A 90 0.22 -5.87 3.27
CA TRP A 90 0.53 -4.44 3.36
C TRP A 90 -0.46 -3.69 4.26
N LYS A 91 -1.76 -4.00 4.18
CA LYS A 91 -2.77 -3.42 5.09
C LYS A 91 -2.45 -3.69 6.55
N ARG A 92 -1.97 -4.90 6.86
CA ARG A 92 -1.54 -5.28 8.22
C ARG A 92 -0.45 -4.36 8.78
N LEU A 93 0.38 -3.79 7.91
CA LEU A 93 1.47 -2.86 8.26
C LEU A 93 1.01 -1.39 8.38
N GLY A 94 -0.29 -1.10 8.28
CA GLY A 94 -0.86 0.25 8.45
C GLY A 94 -1.15 0.99 7.14
N PHE A 95 -0.89 0.37 5.98
CA PHE A 95 -1.18 1.00 4.70
C PHE A 95 -2.69 1.04 4.41
N PRO A 96 -3.24 2.19 3.98
CA PRO A 96 -4.69 2.40 3.93
C PRO A 96 -5.33 2.19 2.55
N PHE A 97 -4.57 1.76 1.55
CA PHE A 97 -5.11 1.52 0.20
C PHE A 97 -6.02 0.30 0.16
N GLU A 98 -7.07 0.35 -0.66
CA GLU A 98 -7.98 -0.79 -0.85
C GLU A 98 -7.30 -1.92 -1.63
N ASP A 99 -6.57 -1.55 -2.69
CA ASP A 99 -5.83 -2.43 -3.59
C ASP A 99 -4.44 -1.86 -3.90
N LEU A 100 -3.46 -2.75 -4.08
CA LEU A 100 -2.17 -2.39 -4.68
C LEU A 100 -2.33 -2.19 -6.19
N VAL A 101 -1.55 -1.27 -6.76
CA VAL A 101 -1.45 -1.10 -8.21
C VAL A 101 -0.79 -2.36 -8.81
N PRO A 102 -1.49 -3.10 -9.68
CA PRO A 102 -0.99 -4.37 -10.20
C PRO A 102 -0.03 -4.14 -11.37
N SER A 103 1.14 -3.59 -11.04
CA SER A 103 2.22 -3.34 -11.99
C SER A 103 3.58 -3.26 -11.29
N LEU A 104 4.65 -3.35 -12.08
CA LEU A 104 6.02 -3.07 -11.62
C LEU A 104 6.19 -1.67 -11.00
N GLY A 105 5.29 -0.73 -11.31
CA GLY A 105 5.28 0.60 -10.68
C GLY A 105 5.15 0.54 -9.16
N THR A 106 4.53 -0.51 -8.61
CA THR A 106 4.39 -0.67 -7.16
C THR A 106 5.75 -0.83 -6.46
N ALA A 107 6.73 -1.46 -7.12
CA ALA A 107 8.07 -1.60 -6.56
C ALA A 107 8.80 -0.26 -6.38
N ILE A 108 8.36 0.79 -7.08
CA ILE A 108 8.89 2.16 -6.98
C ILE A 108 7.91 3.13 -6.29
N GLY A 109 6.87 2.62 -5.62
CA GLY A 109 5.97 3.43 -4.79
C GLY A 109 4.74 4.00 -5.52
N SER A 110 4.32 3.43 -6.65
CA SER A 110 3.12 3.93 -7.36
C SER A 110 1.79 3.63 -6.65
N SER A 111 1.78 2.76 -5.64
CA SER A 111 0.57 2.33 -4.92
C SER A 111 0.04 3.34 -3.89
N SER A 112 0.52 4.58 -3.96
CA SER A 112 0.26 5.68 -3.02
C SER A 112 0.90 5.44 -1.66
N ASP A 113 1.38 6.53 -1.08
CA ASP A 113 2.03 6.49 0.21
C ASP A 113 1.51 7.62 1.08
N ARG A 114 0.97 7.29 2.26
CA ARG A 114 0.64 8.30 3.25
C ARG A 114 1.84 8.42 4.17
N PRO A 115 2.40 9.62 4.37
CA PRO A 115 3.55 9.79 5.26
C PRO A 115 3.34 9.15 6.65
N ALA A 116 2.12 9.18 7.19
CA ALA A 116 1.79 8.52 8.45
C ALA A 116 1.97 6.98 8.41
N ALA A 117 1.58 6.31 7.32
CA ALA A 117 1.73 4.86 7.18
C ALA A 117 3.21 4.46 7.05
N LEU A 118 4.03 5.28 6.40
CA LEU A 118 5.48 5.09 6.40
C LEU A 118 6.10 5.21 7.78
N ALA A 119 5.72 6.26 8.53
CA ALA A 119 6.22 6.45 9.88
C ALA A 119 5.81 5.25 10.76
N GLU A 120 4.57 4.77 10.63
CA GLU A 120 4.09 3.58 11.32
C GLU A 120 4.88 2.32 10.93
N LEU A 121 5.19 2.11 9.65
CA LEU A 121 6.04 1.01 9.19
C LEU A 121 7.44 1.06 9.83
N ILE A 122 8.07 2.23 9.91
CA ILE A 122 9.36 2.36 10.59
C ILE A 122 9.21 2.09 12.09
N GLY A 123 8.13 2.56 12.71
CA GLY A 123 7.82 2.24 14.11
C GLY A 123 7.70 0.73 14.35
N ILE A 124 7.03 0.00 13.44
CA ILE A 124 6.95 -1.47 13.48
C ILE A 124 8.34 -2.09 13.40
N ILE A 125 9.19 -1.62 12.49
CA ILE A 125 10.55 -2.14 12.29
C ILE A 125 11.43 -1.90 13.53
N VAL A 126 11.35 -0.70 14.13
CA VAL A 126 12.12 -0.35 15.33
C VAL A 126 11.66 -1.15 16.56
N ASN A 127 10.38 -1.51 16.63
CA ASN A 127 9.80 -2.33 17.70
C ASN A 127 9.82 -3.84 17.39
N ASP A 128 10.84 -4.31 16.65
CA ASP A 128 11.03 -5.74 16.34
C ASP A 128 9.80 -6.42 15.71
N GLY A 129 9.03 -5.68 14.91
CA GLY A 129 7.83 -6.15 14.22
C GLY A 129 6.53 -6.04 15.03
N LEU A 130 6.55 -5.34 16.18
CA LEU A 130 5.35 -4.96 16.92
C LEU A 130 4.77 -3.64 16.40
N ARG A 131 3.48 -3.66 16.08
CA ARG A 131 2.69 -2.45 15.90
C ARG A 131 2.23 -1.96 17.28
N MET A 132 2.79 -0.85 17.73
CA MET A 132 2.43 -0.23 19.00
C MET A 132 1.22 0.70 18.83
N PRO A 133 0.34 0.82 19.84
CA PRO A 133 -0.71 1.85 19.86
C PRO A 133 -0.12 3.25 19.73
N THR A 134 -0.78 4.13 18.97
CA THR A 134 -0.38 5.53 18.86
C THR A 134 -0.99 6.34 20.00
N VAL A 135 -0.17 6.78 20.94
CA VAL A 135 -0.58 7.66 22.05
C VAL A 135 -0.18 9.10 21.70
N ARG A 136 -1.15 10.03 21.71
CA ARG A 136 -0.91 11.47 21.46
C ARG A 136 -1.03 12.33 22.72
N LEU A 137 -1.79 11.84 23.70
CA LEU A 137 -2.05 12.48 24.98
C LEU A 137 -1.68 11.47 26.05
N GLU A 138 -0.71 11.79 26.89
CA GLU A 138 -0.23 10.90 27.96
C GLU A 138 -1.03 11.12 29.25
N GLU A 139 -1.50 12.34 29.49
CA GLU A 139 -2.23 12.70 30.70
C GLU A 139 -3.18 13.86 30.40
N LEU A 140 -4.40 13.79 30.94
CA LEU A 140 -5.31 14.93 31.07
C LEU A 140 -5.65 15.11 32.55
N ARG A 141 -5.32 16.29 33.10
CA ARG A 141 -5.49 16.61 34.51
C ARG A 141 -6.55 17.69 34.71
N PHE A 142 -7.56 17.38 35.51
CA PHE A 142 -8.69 18.26 35.82
C PHE A 142 -8.74 18.59 37.31
N GLY A 143 -9.19 19.80 37.65
CA GLY A 143 -9.51 20.18 39.03
C GLY A 143 -8.32 20.08 40.00
N SER A 144 -7.09 20.34 39.54
CA SER A 144 -5.88 20.32 40.39
C SER A 144 -6.07 21.13 41.67
N GLY A 145 -5.85 20.50 42.83
CA GLY A 145 -6.01 21.16 44.14
C GLY A 145 -7.46 21.30 44.62
N THR A 146 -8.43 20.66 43.94
CA THR A 146 -9.83 20.63 44.37
C THR A 146 -10.26 19.20 44.72
N PRO A 147 -11.36 19.01 45.47
CA PRO A 147 -11.94 17.67 45.69
C PRO A 147 -12.33 16.93 44.39
N TYR A 148 -12.45 17.65 43.26
CA TYR A 148 -12.76 17.09 41.95
C TYR A 148 -11.51 16.72 41.14
N HIS A 149 -10.34 16.63 41.79
CA HIS A 149 -9.09 16.27 41.12
C HIS A 149 -9.23 14.94 40.38
N THR A 150 -9.05 14.98 39.06
CA THR A 150 -9.19 13.80 38.20
C THR A 150 -8.03 13.78 37.21
N VAL A 151 -7.39 12.62 37.08
CA VAL A 151 -6.31 12.36 36.12
C VAL A 151 -6.78 11.25 35.20
N LEU A 152 -6.76 11.51 33.89
CA LEU A 152 -7.05 10.54 32.85
C LEU A 152 -5.75 10.22 32.11
N GLU A 153 -5.36 8.95 32.13
CA GLU A 153 -4.18 8.43 31.44
C GLU A 153 -4.61 7.30 30.49
N PRO A 154 -3.96 7.14 29.33
CA PRO A 154 -4.20 6.00 28.45
C PRO A 154 -3.82 4.70 29.15
N GLU A 155 -4.68 3.70 29.04
CA GLU A 155 -4.34 2.34 29.48
C GLU A 155 -3.21 1.78 28.59
N PRO A 156 -2.12 1.25 29.17
CA PRO A 156 -1.06 0.61 28.40
C PRO A 156 -1.60 -0.60 27.63
N ALA A 157 -1.73 -0.48 26.31
CA ALA A 157 -2.15 -1.58 25.45
C ALA A 157 -0.91 -2.33 24.88
N PRO A 158 -0.93 -3.67 24.89
CA PRO A 158 0.18 -4.46 24.34
C PRO A 158 0.29 -4.24 22.82
N GLY A 159 1.52 -4.28 22.31
CA GLY A 159 1.78 -4.21 20.87
C GLY A 159 1.30 -5.47 20.14
N LEU A 160 0.84 -5.31 18.89
CA LEU A 160 0.42 -6.42 18.03
C LEU A 160 1.58 -6.87 17.14
N ARG A 161 1.93 -8.17 17.16
CA ARG A 161 2.90 -8.75 16.22
C ARG A 161 2.34 -8.70 14.79
N VAL A 162 2.96 -7.91 13.92
CA VAL A 162 2.55 -7.77 12.51
C VAL A 162 3.64 -8.19 11.52
N MET A 163 4.89 -8.25 11.98
CA MET A 163 6.05 -8.71 11.23
C MET A 163 6.89 -9.61 12.13
N GLU A 164 7.53 -10.63 11.58
CA GLU A 164 8.48 -11.45 12.33
C GLU A 164 9.69 -10.60 12.78
N GLY A 165 10.14 -10.79 14.01
CA GLY A 165 11.25 -10.00 14.56
C GLY A 165 12.56 -10.18 13.79
N ALA A 166 12.81 -11.37 13.25
CA ALA A 166 13.96 -11.61 12.38
C ALA A 166 13.92 -10.76 11.10
N VAL A 167 12.74 -10.64 10.48
CA VAL A 167 12.54 -9.80 9.30
C VAL A 167 12.71 -8.32 9.67
N ALA A 168 12.14 -7.87 10.78
CA ALA A 168 12.26 -6.49 11.24
C ALA A 168 13.73 -6.10 11.46
N ARG A 169 14.52 -6.96 12.12
CA ARG A 169 15.96 -6.73 12.33
C ARG A 169 16.76 -6.70 11.02
N ALA A 170 16.51 -7.64 10.10
CA ALA A 170 17.15 -7.65 8.80
C ALA A 170 16.84 -6.36 7.99
N VAL A 171 15.58 -5.90 8.00
CA VAL A 171 15.20 -4.64 7.36
C VAL A 171 15.88 -3.45 8.05
N ARG A 172 15.94 -3.43 9.38
CA ARG A 172 16.59 -2.36 10.15
C ARG A 172 18.07 -2.21 9.79
N GLU A 173 18.80 -3.31 9.62
CA GLU A 173 20.20 -3.33 9.17
C GLU A 173 20.35 -2.76 7.76
N VAL A 174 19.48 -3.16 6.83
CA VAL A 174 19.48 -2.63 5.45
C VAL A 174 19.23 -1.12 5.44
N LEU A 175 18.30 -0.63 6.28
CA LEU A 175 18.01 0.79 6.44
C LEU A 175 19.19 1.56 7.04
N THR A 176 19.97 0.95 7.95
CA THR A 176 21.24 1.53 8.44
C THR A 176 22.21 1.75 7.30
N GLY A 177 22.38 0.74 6.44
CA GLY A 177 23.29 0.82 5.29
C GLY A 177 23.00 1.97 4.33
N VAL A 178 21.72 2.37 4.18
CA VAL A 178 21.33 3.54 3.38
C VAL A 178 21.87 4.85 3.95
N VAL A 179 21.94 4.97 5.28
CA VAL A 179 22.48 6.13 5.99
C VAL A 179 24.00 6.08 6.09
N GLU A 180 24.61 4.91 6.24
CA GLU A 180 26.07 4.82 6.36
C GLU A 180 26.78 4.99 5.02
N LYS A 181 26.26 4.34 3.96
CA LYS A 181 26.96 4.19 2.68
C LYS A 181 26.11 4.56 1.46
N GLY A 182 24.82 4.79 1.66
CA GLY A 182 23.86 4.97 0.58
C GLY A 182 23.46 6.43 0.30
N THR A 183 22.24 6.56 -0.23
CA THR A 183 21.66 7.84 -0.65
C THR A 183 21.39 8.82 0.50
N ALA A 184 21.35 8.34 1.75
CA ALA A 184 21.20 9.17 2.94
C ALA A 184 22.52 9.41 3.69
N ARG A 185 23.70 9.17 3.05
CA ARG A 185 25.03 9.33 3.68
C ARG A 185 25.28 10.65 4.39
N ARG A 186 24.59 11.71 3.98
CA ARG A 186 24.66 13.01 4.65
C ARG A 186 24.17 12.97 6.09
N LEU A 187 23.45 11.95 6.53
CA LEU A 187 23.00 11.79 7.92
C LEU A 187 24.00 10.98 8.77
N ALA A 188 25.03 10.37 8.17
CA ALA A 188 26.04 9.64 8.92
C ALA A 188 26.70 10.56 9.97
N GLY A 189 26.80 10.04 11.21
CA GLY A 189 27.37 10.76 12.35
C GLY A 189 26.58 12.01 12.79
N ALA A 190 25.32 12.18 12.36
CA ALA A 190 24.53 13.35 12.73
C ALA A 190 23.97 13.32 14.16
N PHE A 191 23.99 12.15 14.82
CA PHE A 191 23.38 11.94 16.13
C PHE A 191 24.37 11.31 17.10
N ALA A 192 24.42 11.87 18.30
CA ALA A 192 25.15 11.32 19.43
C ALA A 192 24.36 11.63 20.70
N ASN A 193 24.47 10.76 21.70
CA ASN A 193 23.98 11.05 23.03
C ASN A 193 24.76 12.24 23.63
N PRO A 194 24.23 12.93 24.66
CA PRO A 194 24.95 14.01 25.36
C PRO A 194 26.30 13.60 25.97
N ASN A 195 26.52 12.31 26.21
CA ASN A 195 27.81 11.76 26.63
C ASN A 195 28.79 11.52 25.45
N GLY A 196 28.42 11.91 24.22
CA GLY A 196 29.21 11.74 23.00
C GLY A 196 29.10 10.37 22.33
N THR A 197 28.37 9.41 22.89
CA THR A 197 28.20 8.09 22.26
C THR A 197 27.38 8.21 20.96
N PRO A 198 27.89 7.76 19.80
CA PRO A 198 27.15 7.80 18.54
C PRO A 198 25.82 7.05 18.62
N ILE A 199 24.77 7.59 17.99
CA ILE A 199 23.47 6.93 17.89
C ILE A 199 23.28 6.46 16.45
N THR A 200 23.04 5.15 16.28
CA THR A 200 22.73 4.57 14.97
C THR A 200 21.44 5.16 14.41
N ALA A 201 21.47 5.61 13.16
CA ALA A 201 20.29 6.03 12.43
C ALA A 201 20.19 5.22 11.14
N GLY A 202 18.96 4.94 10.72
CA GLY A 202 18.68 4.26 9.47
C GLY A 202 17.45 4.87 8.81
N GLY A 203 17.28 4.62 7.51
CA GLY A 203 16.13 5.16 6.80
C GLY A 203 16.12 4.84 5.31
N LYS A 204 15.10 5.33 4.62
CA LYS A 204 14.99 5.20 3.17
C LYS A 204 14.56 6.50 2.53
N THR A 205 15.24 6.81 1.45
CA THR A 205 14.97 7.95 0.57
C THR A 205 13.95 7.60 -0.50
N GLY A 206 13.10 8.55 -0.87
CA GLY A 206 12.20 8.49 -2.01
C GLY A 206 12.21 9.82 -2.73
N SER A 207 12.26 9.81 -4.06
CA SER A 207 12.07 10.99 -4.90
C SER A 207 11.10 10.64 -6.00
N GLY A 208 10.16 11.53 -6.29
CA GLY A 208 9.14 11.34 -7.30
C GLY A 208 8.97 12.61 -8.12
N ASP A 209 9.02 12.46 -9.44
CA ASP A 209 8.60 13.45 -10.42
C ASP A 209 7.37 12.85 -11.13
N ASN A 210 6.19 13.17 -10.59
CA ASN A 210 4.95 12.55 -11.03
C ASN A 210 4.42 13.32 -12.23
N ARG A 211 4.26 12.62 -13.37
CA ARG A 211 3.85 13.22 -14.65
C ARG A 211 2.69 12.45 -15.26
N PHE A 212 1.77 13.18 -15.87
CA PHE A 212 0.75 12.61 -16.75
C PHE A 212 1.29 12.60 -18.18
N GLN A 213 1.49 11.40 -18.74
CA GLN A 213 1.99 11.23 -20.10
C GLN A 213 0.89 10.68 -21.02
N THR A 214 0.68 11.34 -22.16
CA THR A 214 -0.14 10.80 -23.25
C THR A 214 0.78 10.05 -24.19
N VAL A 215 0.46 8.78 -24.48
CA VAL A 215 1.28 7.92 -25.33
C VAL A 215 0.51 7.55 -26.59
N SER A 216 1.15 7.63 -27.75
CA SER A 216 0.57 7.26 -29.03
C SER A 216 0.37 5.75 -29.15
N ARG A 217 -0.41 5.31 -30.14
CA ARG A 217 -0.59 3.87 -30.44
C ARG A 217 0.73 3.13 -30.68
N GLY A 218 1.76 3.83 -31.13
CA GLY A 218 3.12 3.31 -31.35
C GLY A 218 4.03 3.35 -30.12
N GLY A 219 3.53 3.77 -28.95
CA GLY A 219 4.32 3.83 -27.71
C GLY A 219 5.13 5.12 -27.52
N GLN A 220 5.01 6.10 -28.42
CA GLN A 220 5.74 7.37 -28.32
C GLN A 220 5.01 8.34 -27.38
N ILE A 221 5.74 9.04 -26.52
CA ILE A 221 5.17 10.08 -25.65
C ILE A 221 4.79 11.29 -26.50
N VAL A 222 3.50 11.60 -26.56
CA VAL A 222 2.91 12.72 -27.31
C VAL A 222 2.89 13.98 -26.47
N SER A 223 2.62 13.85 -25.18
CA SER A 223 2.68 14.96 -24.23
C SER A 223 3.05 14.45 -22.85
N SER A 224 3.67 15.32 -22.05
CA SER A 224 4.03 15.06 -20.67
C SER A 224 3.73 16.29 -19.83
N ARG A 225 2.84 16.17 -18.85
CA ARG A 225 2.45 17.26 -17.95
C ARG A 225 2.84 16.92 -16.52
N VAL A 226 3.58 17.81 -15.86
CA VAL A 226 3.94 17.64 -14.44
C VAL A 226 2.67 17.72 -13.56
N LEU A 227 2.57 16.79 -12.61
CA LEU A 227 1.48 16.74 -11.63
C LEU A 227 1.95 17.23 -10.26
N ASN A 228 3.13 16.79 -9.82
CA ASN A 228 3.77 17.20 -8.59
C ASN A 228 5.22 16.69 -8.51
N ARG A 229 5.97 17.26 -7.57
CA ARG A 229 7.28 16.76 -7.16
C ARG A 229 7.27 16.41 -5.68
N THR A 230 7.81 15.25 -5.35
CA THR A 230 7.90 14.73 -3.99
C THR A 230 9.33 14.33 -3.65
N ALA A 231 9.77 14.61 -2.43
CA ALA A 231 10.97 14.05 -1.86
C ALA A 231 10.67 13.64 -0.41
N THR A 232 10.88 12.37 -0.11
CA THR A 232 10.54 11.80 1.19
C THR A 232 11.78 11.12 1.78
N PHE A 233 11.95 11.25 3.09
CA PHE A 233 12.88 10.44 3.86
C PHE A 233 12.18 9.87 5.08
N VAL A 234 12.09 8.54 5.14
CA VAL A 234 11.61 7.80 6.31
C VAL A 234 12.81 7.38 7.12
N PHE A 235 12.73 7.44 8.45
CA PHE A 235 13.90 7.29 9.28
C PHE A 235 13.59 6.76 10.67
N TYR A 236 14.60 6.18 11.30
CA TYR A 236 14.70 5.98 12.73
C TYR A 236 16.04 6.49 13.27
N ILE A 237 16.08 6.84 14.55
CA ILE A 237 17.26 7.28 15.29
C ILE A 237 17.27 6.50 16.61
N GLY A 238 18.25 5.60 16.72
CA GLY A 238 18.37 4.62 17.78
C GLY A 238 17.14 3.72 17.85
N ASP A 239 16.56 3.62 19.04
CA ASP A 239 15.37 2.84 19.34
C ASP A 239 14.19 3.71 19.82
N ARG A 240 14.31 5.04 19.66
CA ARG A 240 13.44 6.02 20.30
C ARG A 240 12.66 6.89 19.33
N TYR A 241 13.33 7.45 18.32
CA TYR A 241 12.69 8.34 17.37
C TYR A 241 12.57 7.63 16.03
N PHE A 242 11.41 7.79 15.40
CA PHE A 242 11.18 7.40 14.03
C PHE A 242 10.19 8.37 13.40
N GLY A 243 10.17 8.43 12.08
CA GLY A 243 9.24 9.30 11.39
C GLY A 243 9.52 9.43 9.91
N VAL A 244 8.96 10.49 9.35
CA VAL A 244 9.05 10.82 7.94
C VAL A 244 9.18 12.33 7.79
N ILE A 245 10.00 12.78 6.83
CA ILE A 245 10.01 14.15 6.35
C ILE A 245 9.72 14.12 4.85
N THR A 246 8.72 14.89 4.42
CA THR A 246 8.30 14.99 3.03
C THR A 246 8.32 16.44 2.59
N ALA A 247 9.04 16.72 1.51
CA ALA A 247 8.90 17.93 0.72
C ALA A 247 7.97 17.63 -0.47
N PHE A 248 6.98 18.49 -0.68
CA PHE A 248 5.94 18.30 -1.68
C PHE A 248 5.60 19.62 -2.35
N VAL A 249 5.66 19.64 -3.68
CA VAL A 249 5.18 20.76 -4.50
C VAL A 249 4.09 20.24 -5.42
N PRO A 250 2.82 20.67 -5.23
CA PRO A 250 1.71 20.29 -6.09
C PRO A 250 1.68 21.11 -7.38
N GLY A 251 1.04 20.58 -8.41
CA GLY A 251 0.69 21.33 -9.61
C GLY A 251 1.80 21.42 -10.64
N GLN A 252 1.53 22.18 -11.70
CA GLN A 252 2.46 22.35 -12.82
C GLN A 252 3.70 23.16 -12.42
N GLN A 253 3.57 24.05 -11.43
CA GLN A 253 4.67 24.84 -10.88
C GLN A 253 5.78 23.94 -10.31
N ALA A 254 5.50 22.69 -9.98
CA ALA A 254 6.51 21.72 -9.58
C ALA A 254 7.62 21.51 -10.63
N GLU A 255 7.37 21.88 -11.90
CA GLU A 255 8.38 21.90 -12.96
C GLU A 255 9.52 22.89 -12.69
N GLU A 256 9.26 23.96 -11.95
CA GLU A 256 10.26 24.99 -11.58
C GLU A 256 11.16 24.54 -10.42
N TYR A 257 10.90 23.39 -9.80
CA TYR A 257 11.61 22.92 -8.61
C TYR A 257 12.51 21.72 -8.92
N GLU A 258 13.78 21.86 -8.56
CA GLU A 258 14.77 20.79 -8.66
C GLU A 258 15.25 20.37 -7.26
N PHE A 259 14.46 19.52 -6.59
CA PHE A 259 14.91 18.89 -5.33
C PHE A 259 14.78 17.36 -5.38
N THR A 260 15.57 16.73 -4.52
CA THR A 260 15.60 15.27 -4.29
C THR A 260 15.44 14.99 -2.80
N SER A 261 15.41 13.70 -2.43
CA SER A 261 15.45 13.24 -1.03
C SER A 261 16.64 13.77 -0.21
N ALA A 262 17.65 14.37 -0.85
CA ALA A 262 18.71 15.09 -0.15
C ALA A 262 18.18 16.23 0.74
N LEU A 263 17.09 16.91 0.34
CA LEU A 263 16.50 18.02 1.09
C LEU A 263 15.91 17.55 2.43
N PRO A 264 14.97 16.57 2.48
CA PRO A 264 14.51 15.97 3.73
C PRO A 264 15.64 15.45 4.64
N VAL A 265 16.66 14.82 4.07
CA VAL A 265 17.83 14.32 4.82
C VAL A 265 18.61 15.48 5.46
N ALA A 266 18.81 16.58 4.72
CA ALA A 266 19.49 17.76 5.23
C ALA A 266 18.69 18.44 6.36
N ILE A 267 17.37 18.56 6.20
CA ILE A 267 16.47 19.08 7.25
C ILE A 267 16.62 18.24 8.52
N LEU A 268 16.58 16.91 8.42
CA LEU A 268 16.74 16.05 9.59
C LEU A 268 18.11 16.24 10.27
N ARG A 269 19.19 16.39 9.49
CA ARG A 269 20.52 16.67 10.05
C ARG A 269 20.56 17.99 10.81
N LEU A 270 19.89 19.04 10.32
CA LEU A 270 19.79 20.32 11.01
C LEU A 270 19.03 20.20 12.34
N LEU A 271 18.04 19.30 12.42
CA LEU A 271 17.34 18.97 13.67
C LEU A 271 18.17 18.09 14.61
N GLY A 272 19.29 17.53 14.13
CA GLY A 272 20.17 16.59 14.83
C GLY A 272 20.54 16.98 16.26
N PRO A 273 21.06 18.20 16.50
CA PRO A 273 21.42 18.66 17.85
C PRO A 273 20.21 18.69 18.81
N SER A 274 19.05 19.15 18.33
CA SER A 274 17.83 19.24 19.16
C SER A 274 17.28 17.86 19.52
N ILE A 275 17.34 16.91 18.59
CA ILE A 275 16.94 15.52 18.84
C ILE A 275 17.94 14.84 19.79
N SER A 276 19.24 15.03 19.56
CA SER A 276 20.33 14.46 20.37
C SER A 276 20.27 14.91 21.83
N ALA A 277 20.02 16.20 22.07
CA ALA A 277 19.87 16.75 23.42
C ALA A 277 18.74 16.10 24.22
N ARG A 278 17.68 15.62 23.55
CA ARG A 278 16.51 14.98 24.18
C ARG A 278 16.66 13.47 24.33
N PHE A 279 17.72 12.87 23.80
CA PHE A 279 17.86 11.40 23.74
C PHE A 279 18.07 10.76 25.12
N SER A 280 18.64 11.47 26.10
CA SER A 280 18.85 10.99 27.48
C SER A 280 17.66 11.21 28.42
N THR A 281 16.63 11.95 28.00
CA THR A 281 15.44 12.18 28.84
C THR A 281 14.82 10.82 29.15
N PRO A 282 14.52 10.43 30.40
CA PRO A 282 13.91 9.12 30.66
C PRO A 282 12.71 8.86 29.74
N ARG A 283 12.56 7.62 29.23
CA ARG A 283 11.29 7.23 28.63
C ARG A 283 10.25 7.31 29.75
N LEU A 284 9.10 7.92 29.51
CA LEU A 284 7.92 7.60 30.29
C LEU A 284 7.65 6.13 30.02
N GLN A 285 8.07 5.26 30.93
CA GLN A 285 7.87 3.83 30.77
C GLN A 285 6.37 3.55 30.96
N PRO A 286 5.71 2.87 30.01
CA PRO A 286 4.45 2.23 30.33
C PRO A 286 4.75 1.22 31.43
N GLN A 287 4.03 1.29 32.54
CA GLN A 287 4.09 0.24 33.56
C GLN A 287 3.72 -1.09 32.90
N ILE A 288 4.67 -2.02 32.83
CA ILE A 288 4.39 -3.40 32.43
C ILE A 288 3.77 -4.04 33.67
N VAL A 289 2.44 -4.15 33.69
CA VAL A 289 1.75 -4.98 34.69
C VAL A 289 1.93 -6.43 34.26
N GLY A 290 2.57 -7.23 35.12
CA GLY A 290 2.79 -8.66 34.93
C GLY A 290 1.55 -9.51 35.14
#